data_AF-A0A553WCG3-F1
#
_entry.id   AF-A0A553WCG3-F1
#
_cell.length_a   1.000
_cell.length_b   1.000
_cell.length_c   1.000
_cell.angle_alpha   90.00
_cell.angle_beta   90.00
_cell.angle_gamma   90.00
#
_symmetry.space_group_name_H-M   'P 1'
#
loop_
_entity.id
_entity.type
_entity.pdbx_description
1 polymer ?
#
loop_
_entity_poly.entity_id
_entity_poly.type
_entity_poly.pdbx_seq_one_letter_code
_entity_poly.pdbx_strand_id
1 'polypeptide(L)'
;MESRRGGPVIEQPVIIDIGYIIGGEEGHLLVHALLGMFSAYAEKTGLIHDVMERAPVFGGGLKSAKLGIYCVDGDQFASMHQGTHTLIRVPPNASPQRRHMSCAGVRVSGCNNLPLPLEMADWGEERRRYILDPYRAIIDARRGKLDIDPDIVFAGDFSGIA
;
A
#
# COMPACT_ATOMS: atom_id res chain seq x y z
N MET A 1 25.56 -35.19 10.13
CA MET A 1 25.89 -34.17 9.11
C MET A 1 24.58 -33.45 8.78
N GLU A 2 24.21 -32.48 9.61
CA GLU A 2 22.95 -31.74 9.51
C GLU A 2 23.27 -30.25 9.39
N SER A 3 22.92 -29.65 8.26
CA SER A 3 22.57 -28.22 8.19
C SER A 3 21.79 -27.95 6.89
N ARG A 4 20.55 -28.44 6.81
CA ARG A 4 19.58 -27.84 5.90
C ARG A 4 19.15 -26.51 6.52
N ARG A 5 19.71 -25.40 6.04
CA ARG A 5 19.11 -24.07 6.22
C ARG A 5 17.84 -24.00 5.36
N GLY A 6 16.82 -24.75 5.75
CA GLY A 6 15.49 -24.66 5.16
C GLY A 6 14.65 -23.76 6.06
N GLY A 7 14.67 -22.46 5.80
CA GLY A 7 13.50 -21.64 6.16
C GLY A 7 12.28 -22.19 5.43
N PRO A 8 11.05 -21.95 5.91
CA PRO A 8 9.87 -22.39 5.20
C PRO A 8 9.95 -21.89 3.74
N VAL A 9 9.85 -22.81 2.78
CA VAL A 9 9.62 -22.44 1.39
C VAL A 9 8.25 -21.80 1.37
N ILE A 10 8.20 -20.50 1.12
CA ILE A 10 6.94 -19.76 1.06
C ILE A 10 6.41 -19.96 -0.35
N GLU A 11 5.70 -21.08 -0.54
CA GLU A 11 5.20 -21.50 -1.85
C GLU A 11 4.09 -20.57 -2.35
N GLN A 12 3.46 -19.80 -1.47
CA GLN A 12 2.33 -18.93 -1.79
C GLN A 12 2.67 -17.45 -1.59
N PRO A 13 2.43 -16.59 -2.59
CA PRO A 13 2.65 -15.16 -2.43
C PRO A 13 1.60 -14.56 -1.49
N VAL A 14 1.99 -13.50 -0.81
CA VAL A 14 1.06 -12.57 -0.16
C VAL A 14 0.39 -11.75 -1.25
N ILE A 15 -0.94 -11.78 -1.28
CA ILE A 15 -1.77 -11.02 -2.21
C ILE A 15 -2.18 -9.70 -1.56
N ILE A 16 -1.82 -8.62 -2.22
CA ILE A 16 -2.14 -7.24 -1.86
C ILE A 16 -3.23 -6.76 -2.81
N ASP A 17 -4.43 -6.59 -2.27
CA ASP A 17 -5.57 -5.99 -2.96
C ASP A 17 -5.65 -4.51 -2.63
N ILE A 18 -5.62 -3.67 -3.65
CA ILE A 18 -5.72 -2.22 -3.52
C ILE A 18 -6.99 -1.77 -4.21
N GLY A 19 -7.82 -1.00 -3.52
CA GLY A 19 -9.09 -0.52 -4.06
C GLY A 19 -9.34 0.95 -3.78
N TYR A 20 -10.01 1.60 -4.72
CA TYR A 20 -10.51 2.96 -4.56
C TYR A 20 -11.58 3.04 -3.45
N ILE A 21 -11.55 4.12 -2.66
CA ILE A 21 -12.60 4.44 -1.68
C ILE A 21 -13.22 5.80 -1.98
N ILE A 22 -12.46 6.88 -1.81
CA ILE A 22 -12.93 8.27 -1.93
C ILE A 22 -11.85 9.15 -2.56
N GLY A 23 -12.24 10.24 -3.21
CA GLY A 23 -11.33 11.26 -3.75
C GLY A 23 -11.40 11.47 -5.26
N GLY A 24 -12.31 10.80 -5.97
CA GLY A 24 -12.45 10.94 -7.43
C GLY A 24 -11.20 10.49 -8.18
N GLU A 25 -10.80 11.23 -9.22
CA GLU A 25 -9.60 10.95 -10.02
C GLU A 25 -8.33 10.84 -9.16
N GLU A 26 -8.20 11.68 -8.13
CA GLU A 26 -7.08 11.64 -7.17
C GLU A 26 -7.05 10.36 -6.33
N GLY A 27 -8.21 9.76 -6.05
CA GLY A 27 -8.27 8.45 -5.41
C GLY A 27 -7.82 7.34 -6.35
N HIS A 28 -8.17 7.41 -7.64
CA HIS A 28 -7.68 6.46 -8.63
C HIS A 28 -6.16 6.56 -8.83
N LEU A 29 -5.61 7.77 -8.81
CA LEU A 29 -4.16 8.00 -8.83
C LEU A 29 -3.49 7.47 -7.57
N LEU A 30 -4.13 7.58 -6.39
CA LEU A 30 -3.60 6.99 -5.16
C LEU A 30 -3.54 5.46 -5.23
N VAL A 31 -4.56 4.78 -5.78
CA VAL A 31 -4.51 3.32 -5.99
C VAL A 31 -3.31 2.94 -6.87
N HIS A 32 -3.08 3.70 -7.94
CA HIS A 32 -1.93 3.49 -8.81
C HIS A 32 -0.59 3.72 -8.08
N ALA A 33 -0.50 4.80 -7.30
CA ALA A 33 0.69 5.11 -6.52
C ALA A 33 1.00 4.05 -5.46
N LEU A 34 -0.01 3.50 -4.78
CA LEU A 34 0.16 2.41 -3.82
C LEU A 34 0.64 1.12 -4.50
N LEU A 35 0.12 0.80 -5.69
CA LEU A 35 0.62 -0.34 -6.47
C LEU A 35 2.11 -0.16 -6.80
N GLY A 36 2.50 1.04 -7.25
CA GLY A 36 3.89 1.38 -7.52
C GLY A 36 4.77 1.28 -6.28
N MET A 37 4.28 1.79 -5.15
CA MET A 37 4.95 1.75 -3.85
C MET A 37 5.29 0.32 -3.41
N PHE A 38 4.32 -0.61 -3.48
CA PHE A 38 4.56 -2.01 -3.10
C PHE A 38 5.45 -2.75 -4.11
N SER A 39 5.33 -2.45 -5.40
CA SER A 39 6.20 -3.04 -6.43
C SER A 39 7.65 -2.57 -6.23
N ALA A 40 7.86 -1.27 -6.01
CA ALA A 40 9.17 -0.70 -5.71
C ALA A 40 9.77 -1.25 -4.41
N TYR A 41 8.94 -1.49 -3.38
CA TYR A 41 9.38 -2.16 -2.16
C TYR A 41 9.90 -3.57 -2.43
N ALA A 42 9.18 -4.36 -3.22
CA ALA A 42 9.62 -5.72 -3.59
C ALA A 42 10.94 -5.69 -4.37
N GLU A 43 11.06 -4.80 -5.36
CA GLU A 43 12.30 -4.62 -6.13
C GLU A 43 13.48 -4.20 -5.24
N LYS A 44 13.26 -3.25 -4.33
CA LYS A 44 14.30 -2.74 -3.42
C LYS A 44 14.78 -3.78 -2.42
N THR A 45 13.88 -4.65 -1.96
CA THR A 45 14.19 -5.72 -1.01
C THR A 45 14.66 -7.01 -1.69
N GLY A 46 14.63 -7.07 -3.02
CA GLY A 46 14.98 -8.28 -3.79
C GLY A 46 13.93 -9.39 -3.70
N LEU A 47 12.70 -9.06 -3.33
CA LEU A 47 11.57 -9.99 -3.29
C LEU A 47 10.99 -10.16 -4.69
N ILE A 48 10.56 -11.39 -4.98
CA ILE A 48 9.82 -11.67 -6.21
C ILE A 48 8.40 -11.09 -6.04
N HIS A 49 7.94 -10.37 -7.06
CA HIS A 49 6.57 -9.87 -7.11
C HIS A 49 5.95 -10.09 -8.48
N ASP A 50 4.63 -10.20 -8.52
CA ASP A 50 3.84 -10.33 -9.74
C ASP A 50 2.58 -9.47 -9.69
N VAL A 51 2.35 -8.68 -10.74
CA VAL A 51 1.17 -7.82 -10.82
C VAL A 51 0.04 -8.62 -11.43
N MET A 52 -0.87 -9.10 -10.57
CA MET A 52 -1.93 -10.02 -10.95
C MET A 52 -3.11 -9.32 -11.65
N GLU A 53 -3.44 -8.08 -11.24
CA GLU A 53 -4.56 -7.33 -11.80
C GLU A 53 -4.27 -5.82 -11.83
N ARG A 54 -4.70 -5.16 -12.91
CA ARG A 54 -4.81 -3.70 -12.99
C ARG A 54 -6.15 -3.35 -13.65
N ALA A 55 -7.00 -2.61 -12.95
CA ALA A 55 -8.25 -2.11 -13.50
C ALA A 55 -8.16 -0.60 -13.75
N PRO A 56 -7.70 -0.15 -14.93
CA PRO A 56 -7.58 1.27 -15.24
C PRO A 56 -8.94 1.95 -15.37
N VAL A 57 -8.97 3.26 -15.12
CA VAL A 57 -10.15 4.10 -15.32
C VAL A 57 -9.90 5.19 -16.36
N PHE A 58 -10.96 5.63 -17.03
CA PHE A 58 -10.89 6.79 -17.91
C PHE A 58 -10.55 8.04 -17.08
N GLY A 59 -9.58 8.84 -17.56
CA GLY A 59 -9.05 10.00 -16.83
C GLY A 59 -7.74 9.73 -16.08
N GLY A 60 -7.37 8.47 -15.85
CA GLY A 60 -6.08 8.09 -15.24
C GLY A 60 -6.20 7.43 -13.87
N GLY A 61 -5.14 6.72 -13.47
CA GLY A 61 -5.14 5.91 -12.25
C GLY A 61 -5.88 4.57 -12.40
N LEU A 62 -6.17 3.93 -11.27
CA LEU A 62 -6.76 2.59 -11.19
C LEU A 62 -8.00 2.58 -10.28
N LYS A 63 -9.02 1.79 -10.65
CA LYS A 63 -10.16 1.45 -9.78
C LYS A 63 -9.75 0.42 -8.72
N SER A 64 -9.00 -0.58 -9.16
CA SER A 64 -8.43 -1.65 -8.33
C SER A 64 -7.09 -2.12 -8.91
N ALA A 65 -6.28 -2.70 -8.05
CA ALA A 65 -5.05 -3.39 -8.42
C ALA A 65 -4.81 -4.58 -7.50
N LYS A 66 -4.16 -5.63 -8.02
CA LYS A 66 -3.70 -6.78 -7.23
C LYS A 66 -2.23 -7.05 -7.50
N LEU A 67 -1.48 -7.30 -6.42
CA LEU A 67 -0.04 -7.58 -6.45
C LEU A 67 0.24 -8.79 -5.56
N GLY A 68 0.90 -9.81 -6.10
CA GLY A 68 1.48 -10.90 -5.33
C GLY A 68 2.93 -10.57 -4.96
N ILE A 69 3.30 -10.69 -3.68
CA ILE A 69 4.70 -10.57 -3.22
C ILE A 69 5.08 -11.84 -2.46
N TYR A 70 6.20 -12.44 -2.82
CA TYR A 70 6.77 -13.57 -2.08
C TYR A 70 7.63 -13.04 -0.92
N CYS A 71 7.03 -12.79 0.24
CA CYS A 71 7.71 -12.27 1.43
C CYS A 71 7.89 -13.33 2.52
N VAL A 72 8.85 -13.13 3.43
CA VAL A 72 9.22 -14.10 4.50
C VAL A 72 8.15 -14.22 5.59
N ASP A 73 7.46 -13.13 5.91
CA ASP A 73 6.46 -13.06 6.97
C ASP A 73 5.25 -12.22 6.51
N GLY A 74 4.22 -12.92 6.02
CA GLY A 74 3.01 -12.27 5.50
C GLY A 74 2.10 -11.71 6.59
N ASP A 75 2.11 -12.28 7.80
CA ASP A 75 1.30 -11.80 8.93
C ASP A 75 1.85 -10.47 9.43
N GLN A 76 3.18 -10.39 9.57
CA GLN A 76 3.86 -9.15 9.90
C GLN A 76 3.63 -8.10 8.80
N PHE A 77 3.75 -8.47 7.53
CA PHE A 77 3.47 -7.57 6.41
C PHE A 77 2.03 -7.05 6.41
N ALA A 78 1.05 -7.93 6.64
CA ALA A 78 -0.36 -7.56 6.77
C ALA A 78 -0.57 -6.60 7.95
N SER A 79 -0.03 -6.94 9.12
CA SER A 79 -0.12 -6.08 10.31
C SER A 79 0.45 -4.68 10.07
N MET A 80 1.40 -4.53 9.14
CA MET A 80 2.06 -3.28 8.80
C MET A 80 1.31 -2.45 7.77
N HIS A 81 0.71 -3.09 6.76
CA HIS A 81 0.24 -2.42 5.55
C HIS A 81 -1.26 -2.54 5.29
N GLN A 82 -1.97 -3.39 6.02
CA GLN A 82 -3.41 -3.52 5.89
C GLN A 82 -4.15 -2.31 6.49
N GLY A 83 -5.17 -1.84 5.77
CA GLY A 83 -6.10 -0.80 6.19
C GLY A 83 -6.26 0.31 5.17
N THR A 84 -6.87 1.41 5.59
CA THR A 84 -7.14 2.56 4.71
C THR A 84 -5.94 3.51 4.64
N HIS A 85 -5.48 3.82 3.44
CA HIS A 85 -4.44 4.80 3.17
C HIS A 85 -5.05 6.10 2.65
N THR A 86 -4.66 7.22 3.25
CA THR A 86 -5.16 8.55 2.88
C THR A 86 -4.03 9.41 2.33
N LEU A 87 -4.29 10.12 1.23
CA LEU A 87 -3.39 11.09 0.63
C LEU A 87 -4.02 12.49 0.71
N ILE A 88 -3.25 13.43 1.23
CA ILE A 88 -3.61 14.85 1.28
C ILE A 88 -2.56 15.63 0.50
N ARG A 89 -2.99 16.20 -0.64
CA ARG A 89 -2.13 17.01 -1.52
C ARG A 89 -2.93 18.06 -2.28
N VAL A 90 -2.24 18.98 -2.93
CA VAL A 90 -2.84 19.85 -3.96
C VAL A 90 -2.68 19.17 -5.32
N PRO A 91 -3.78 18.80 -6.02
CA PRO A 91 -3.68 18.22 -7.35
C PRO A 91 -3.02 19.18 -8.34
N PRO A 92 -2.26 18.68 -9.35
CA PRO A 92 -1.56 19.53 -10.31
C PRO A 92 -2.51 20.39 -11.16
N ASN A 93 -3.75 19.92 -11.38
CA ASN A 93 -4.76 20.61 -12.19
C ASN A 93 -5.80 21.37 -11.34
N ALA A 94 -5.66 21.40 -10.02
CA ALA A 94 -6.59 22.11 -9.14
C ALA A 94 -6.23 23.58 -9.01
N SER A 95 -7.22 24.45 -8.79
CA SER A 95 -6.97 25.83 -8.40
C SER A 95 -6.05 25.87 -7.17
N PRO A 96 -5.00 26.73 -7.15
CA PRO A 96 -3.80 26.58 -6.31
C PRO A 96 -3.95 26.63 -4.77
N GLN A 97 -5.12 26.40 -4.19
CA GLN A 97 -5.34 26.48 -2.74
C GLN A 97 -6.32 25.43 -2.17
N ARG A 98 -6.93 24.57 -3.00
CA ARG A 98 -7.82 23.51 -2.48
C ARG A 98 -7.07 22.19 -2.35
N ARG A 99 -6.81 21.81 -1.10
CA ARG A 99 -6.29 20.48 -0.75
C ARG A 99 -7.38 19.45 -0.99
N HIS A 100 -7.01 18.36 -1.65
CA HIS A 100 -7.88 17.23 -1.85
C HIS A 100 -7.48 16.12 -0.87
N MET A 101 -8.48 15.45 -0.33
CA MET A 101 -8.31 14.23 0.46
C MET A 101 -8.78 13.06 -0.40
N SER A 102 -7.88 12.11 -0.65
CA SER A 102 -8.22 10.85 -1.31
C SER A 102 -7.88 9.68 -0.40
N CYS A 103 -8.68 8.62 -0.46
CA CYS A 103 -8.41 7.39 0.28
C CYS A 103 -8.50 6.18 -0.65
N ALA A 104 -7.62 5.22 -0.39
CA ALA A 104 -7.60 3.91 -1.01
C ALA A 104 -7.40 2.86 0.08
N GLY A 105 -8.05 1.72 -0.06
CA GLY A 105 -7.91 0.61 0.88
C GLY A 105 -6.86 -0.36 0.39
N VAL A 106 -6.06 -0.88 1.34
CA VAL A 106 -5.11 -1.95 1.11
C VAL A 106 -5.54 -3.13 1.98
N ARG A 107 -5.78 -4.27 1.34
CA ARG A 107 -6.04 -5.55 1.99
C ARG A 107 -4.89 -6.49 1.67
N VAL A 108 -4.42 -7.19 2.68
CA VAL A 108 -3.38 -8.21 2.54
C VAL A 108 -4.02 -9.55 2.84
N SER A 109 -3.80 -10.54 1.97
CA SER A 109 -4.34 -11.89 2.08
C SER A 109 -3.31 -12.91 1.61
N GLY A 110 -3.42 -14.15 2.04
CA GLY A 110 -2.46 -15.20 1.67
C GLY A 110 -1.17 -15.14 2.51
N CYS A 111 -1.04 -16.11 3.40
CA CYS A 111 0.06 -16.47 4.31
C CYS A 111 -0.64 -17.03 5.56
N ASN A 112 -0.35 -18.29 5.95
CA ASN A 112 -0.70 -18.88 7.25
C ASN A 112 -2.17 -18.76 7.77
N ASN A 113 -3.20 -19.08 6.98
CA ASN A 113 -4.59 -19.11 7.48
C ASN A 113 -5.13 -17.75 7.98
N LEU A 114 -4.62 -16.61 7.48
CA LEU A 114 -5.35 -15.33 7.63
C LEU A 114 -6.81 -15.54 7.21
N PRO A 115 -7.79 -15.14 8.04
CA PRO A 115 -9.19 -15.43 7.77
C PRO A 115 -9.58 -14.95 6.37
N LEU A 116 -10.31 -15.82 5.65
CA LEU A 116 -10.97 -15.49 4.38
C LEU A 116 -11.77 -14.18 4.54
N PRO A 117 -11.85 -13.38 3.47
CA PRO A 117 -11.80 -11.93 3.54
C PRO A 117 -12.97 -11.33 4.32
N LEU A 118 -12.67 -10.33 5.16
CA LEU A 118 -13.67 -9.34 5.54
C LEU A 118 -14.26 -8.74 4.25
N GLU A 119 -15.58 -8.66 4.19
CA GLU A 119 -16.33 -8.20 3.02
C GLU A 119 -15.71 -6.92 2.43
N MET A 120 -15.70 -6.79 1.09
CA MET A 120 -15.10 -5.66 0.37
C MET A 120 -15.58 -4.27 0.83
N ALA A 121 -16.66 -4.22 1.63
CA ALA A 121 -17.27 -3.03 2.18
C ALA A 121 -16.52 -2.42 3.37
N ASP A 122 -15.61 -3.15 4.03
CA ASP A 122 -14.85 -2.64 5.17
C ASP A 122 -13.35 -2.73 4.88
N TRP A 123 -12.78 -1.63 4.37
CA TRP A 123 -11.33 -1.49 4.17
C TRP A 123 -10.57 -1.32 5.49
N GLY A 124 -11.28 -1.44 6.63
CA GLY A 124 -10.73 -1.32 7.96
C GLY A 124 -10.38 0.13 8.33
N GLU A 125 -9.79 0.27 9.51
CA GLU A 125 -9.41 1.56 10.07
C GLU A 125 -8.32 2.28 9.23
N GLU A 126 -8.19 3.59 9.45
CA GLU A 126 -7.13 4.38 8.84
C GLU A 126 -5.77 3.82 9.26
N ARG A 127 -4.97 3.44 8.26
CA ARG A 127 -3.65 2.87 8.47
C ARG A 127 -2.57 3.94 8.45
N ARG A 128 -2.51 4.70 7.36
CA ARG A 128 -1.52 5.76 7.16
C ARG A 128 -2.11 6.93 6.39
N ARG A 129 -1.72 8.13 6.81
CA ARG A 129 -2.00 9.37 6.11
C ARG A 129 -0.72 9.98 5.58
N TYR A 130 -0.64 10.16 4.28
CA TYR A 130 0.46 10.82 3.57
C TYR A 130 0.06 12.27 3.30
N ILE A 131 0.79 13.22 3.88
CA ILE A 131 0.55 14.66 3.72
C ILE A 131 1.70 15.20 2.89
N LEU A 132 1.48 15.51 1.60
CA LEU A 132 2.54 16.03 0.73
C LEU A 132 2.67 17.55 0.86
N ASP A 133 1.57 18.26 1.04
CA ASP A 133 1.54 19.72 1.18
C ASP A 133 0.77 20.15 2.44
N PRO A 134 1.28 21.08 3.27
CA PRO A 134 2.56 21.80 3.17
C PRO A 134 3.72 21.17 3.97
N TYR A 135 3.46 20.11 4.74
CA TYR A 135 4.38 19.64 5.79
C TYR A 135 5.15 18.36 5.47
N ARG A 136 4.92 17.70 4.33
CA ARG A 136 5.59 16.44 3.91
C ARG A 136 5.77 15.46 5.07
N ALA A 137 4.67 14.96 5.61
CA ALA A 137 4.67 14.10 6.78
C ALA A 137 3.82 12.84 6.60
N ILE A 138 4.16 11.80 7.35
CA ILE A 138 3.38 10.56 7.44
C ILE A 138 2.80 10.47 8.84
N ILE A 139 1.51 10.19 8.95
CA ILE A 139 0.89 9.81 10.23
C ILE A 139 0.57 8.33 10.14
N ASP A 140 1.25 7.51 10.94
CA ASP A 140 0.99 6.07 11.06
C ASP A 140 0.12 5.83 12.28
N ALA A 141 -0.97 5.09 12.13
CA ALA A 141 -1.94 4.87 13.21
C ALA A 141 -1.32 4.19 14.45
N ARG A 142 -0.24 3.41 14.30
CA ARG A 142 0.43 2.75 15.42
C ARG A 142 1.43 3.65 16.13
N ARG A 143 2.10 4.53 15.38
CA ARG A 143 3.30 5.26 15.85
C ARG A 143 3.10 6.77 15.96
N GLY A 144 2.00 7.31 15.45
CA GLY A 144 1.72 8.73 15.36
C GLY A 144 2.44 9.40 14.18
N LYS A 145 2.81 10.68 14.34
CA LYS A 145 3.49 11.46 13.30
C LYS A 145 4.94 10.99 13.15
N LEU A 146 5.32 10.69 11.91
CA LEU A 146 6.67 10.37 11.48
C LEU A 146 7.20 11.51 10.61
N ASP A 147 8.43 11.94 10.91
CA ASP A 147 9.15 12.97 10.14
C ASP A 147 9.92 12.30 8.99
N ILE A 148 9.15 11.71 8.07
CA ILE A 148 9.64 10.98 6.91
C ILE A 148 9.00 11.58 5.68
N ASP A 149 9.81 11.83 4.67
CA ASP A 149 9.32 12.28 3.39
C ASP A 149 8.43 11.19 2.74
N PRO A 150 7.15 11.48 2.43
CA PRO A 150 6.27 10.52 1.77
C PRO A 150 6.83 9.95 0.47
N ASP A 151 7.59 10.71 -0.31
CA ASP A 151 8.11 10.27 -1.60
C ASP A 151 9.15 9.15 -1.45
N ILE A 152 9.89 9.13 -0.32
CA ILE A 152 10.82 8.04 0.02
C ILE A 152 10.04 6.72 0.21
N VAL A 153 8.89 6.81 0.88
CA VAL A 153 8.02 5.65 1.10
C VAL A 153 7.38 5.20 -0.22
N PHE A 154 6.86 6.12 -1.04
CA PHE A 154 6.32 5.81 -2.37
C PHE A 154 7.37 5.23 -3.32
N ALA A 155 8.66 5.52 -3.11
CA ALA A 155 9.78 4.90 -3.83
C ALA A 155 10.16 3.51 -3.29
N GLY A 156 9.37 2.93 -2.37
CA GLY A 156 9.56 1.58 -1.86
C GLY A 156 10.48 1.46 -0.65
N ASP A 157 10.92 2.57 -0.04
CA ASP A 157 11.69 2.51 1.19
C ASP A 157 10.80 2.49 2.43
N PHE A 158 10.60 1.31 2.99
CA PHE A 158 9.76 1.13 4.17
C PHE A 158 10.55 1.16 5.49
N SER A 159 11.86 1.41 5.47
CA SER A 159 12.71 1.34 6.68
C SER A 159 12.24 2.26 7.82
N GLY A 160 11.64 3.41 7.49
CA GLY A 160 11.09 4.34 8.47
C GLY A 160 9.66 4.05 8.93
N ILE A 161 8.94 3.14 8.26
CA ILE A 161 7.51 2.84 8.53
C ILE A 161 7.24 1.37 8.88
N ALA A 162 8.27 0.52 8.79
CA ALA A 162 8.24 -0.87 9.24
C ALA A 162 8.09 -0.93 10.78
#